data_AF-A0A357HHE7-F1
#
_entry.id   AF-A0A357HHE7-F1
#
_cell.length_a   1.000
_cell.length_b   1.000
_cell.length_c   1.000
_cell.angle_alpha   90.00
_cell.angle_beta   90.00
_cell.angle_gamma   90.00
#
_symmetry.space_group_name_H-M   'P 1'
#
loop_
_entity.id
_entity.type
_entity.pdbx_description
1 polymer ?
#
loop_
_entity_poly.entity_id
_entity_poly.type
_entity_poly.pdbx_seq_one_letter_code
_entity_poly.pdbx_strand_id
1 'polypeptide(L)'
;MIKRILILFYSINVIWAINAYPGLITVQQPDGSVIECYVKGDEWANWHETTDGWSIAINEDDVWMYAEGINGRLLIPGNRVVGQDAPPLHIEKHLTPIPEHRPIHSSNVNLHSTRTDTFHVPVIYFQFPDMAVTYPISDIDNIFNQEGYGHPGNPGSGSFREFYEEISYGQFSPVSQVVGVFTAPHNHDYYGNDQQNSG
;
A
#
# COMPACT_ATOMS: atom_id res chain seq x y z
N MET A 1 -30.65 -41.41 -28.20
CA MET A 1 -29.96 -40.09 -28.13
C MET A 1 -29.96 -39.64 -26.67
N ILE A 2 -28.81 -39.71 -25.99
CA ILE A 2 -28.67 -39.24 -24.60
C ILE A 2 -28.14 -37.80 -24.66
N LYS A 3 -28.96 -36.83 -24.25
CA LYS A 3 -28.54 -35.43 -24.09
C LYS A 3 -27.77 -35.31 -22.76
N ARG A 4 -26.46 -35.09 -22.83
CA ARG A 4 -25.65 -34.74 -21.65
C ARG A 4 -25.83 -33.24 -21.40
N ILE A 5 -26.40 -32.89 -20.26
CA ILE A 5 -26.45 -31.52 -19.75
C ILE A 5 -25.12 -31.28 -19.03
N LEU A 6 -24.34 -30.32 -19.53
CA LEU A 6 -23.10 -29.86 -18.90
C LEU A 6 -23.49 -28.68 -17.98
N ILE A 7 -23.33 -28.83 -16.67
CA ILE A 7 -23.54 -27.75 -15.70
C ILE A 7 -22.17 -27.12 -15.43
N LEU A 8 -22.02 -25.85 -15.83
CA LEU A 8 -20.83 -25.04 -15.59
C LEU A 8 -21.00 -24.33 -14.23
N PHE A 9 -20.22 -24.73 -13.22
CA PHE A 9 -20.16 -24.01 -11.94
C PHE A 9 -19.26 -22.78 -12.11
N TYR A 10 -19.87 -21.59 -12.08
CA TYR A 10 -19.16 -20.31 -12.06
C TYR A 10 -18.85 -19.97 -10.60
N SER A 11 -17.60 -20.14 -10.17
CA SER A 11 -17.13 -19.70 -8.86
C SER A 11 -16.89 -18.19 -8.89
N ILE A 12 -17.74 -17.44 -8.18
CA ILE A 12 -17.54 -16.02 -7.94
C ILE A 12 -16.48 -15.90 -6.85
N ASN A 13 -15.25 -15.54 -7.22
CA ASN A 13 -14.23 -15.13 -6.26
C ASN A 13 -14.49 -13.68 -5.87
N VAL A 14 -14.88 -13.45 -4.62
CA VAL A 14 -14.99 -12.11 -4.04
C VAL A 14 -13.58 -11.72 -3.59
N ILE A 15 -12.99 -10.70 -4.22
CA ILE A 15 -11.67 -10.16 -3.83
C ILE A 15 -11.92 -9.17 -2.69
N TRP A 16 -11.37 -9.47 -1.52
CA TRP A 16 -11.41 -8.56 -0.37
C TRP A 16 -10.27 -7.55 -0.51
N ALA A 17 -10.57 -6.27 -0.29
CA ALA A 17 -9.56 -5.22 -0.22
C ALA A 17 -8.55 -5.53 0.89
N ILE A 18 -7.30 -5.10 0.71
CA ILE A 18 -6.22 -5.38 1.66
C ILE A 18 -6.37 -4.38 2.80
N ASN A 19 -6.74 -4.86 3.98
CA ASN A 19 -6.78 -4.03 5.18
C ASN A 19 -5.36 -3.59 5.59
N ALA A 20 -5.28 -2.47 6.31
CA ALA A 20 -4.06 -2.05 7.00
C ALA A 20 -3.46 -3.17 7.86
N TYR A 21 -2.14 -3.08 8.10
CA TYR A 21 -1.39 -4.09 8.87
C TYR A 21 -2.11 -4.40 10.20
N PRO A 22 -2.52 -5.66 10.43
CA PRO A 22 -3.42 -5.97 11.55
C PRO A 22 -2.69 -6.07 12.90
N GLY A 23 -1.36 -5.97 12.92
CA GLY A 23 -0.56 -6.06 14.13
C GLY A 23 -0.47 -4.73 14.89
N LEU A 24 0.05 -4.80 16.11
CA LEU A 24 0.42 -3.62 16.89
C LEU A 24 1.61 -2.94 16.24
N ILE A 25 1.52 -1.62 16.15
CA ILE A 25 2.63 -0.75 15.81
C ILE A 25 2.90 0.22 16.95
N THR A 26 4.09 0.80 16.95
CA THR A 26 4.50 1.78 17.93
C THR A 26 4.72 3.11 17.23
N VAL A 27 4.03 4.15 17.68
CA VAL A 27 4.26 5.54 17.25
C VAL A 27 4.92 6.32 18.37
N GLN A 28 5.71 7.34 18.02
CA GLN A 28 6.49 8.12 18.99
C GLN A 28 5.93 9.53 19.13
N GLN A 29 5.86 10.02 20.36
CA GLN A 29 5.59 11.42 20.69
C GLN A 29 6.86 12.27 20.53
N PRO A 30 6.74 13.61 20.38
CA PRO A 30 7.91 14.50 20.31
C PRO A 30 8.83 14.45 21.55
N ASP A 31 8.29 14.09 22.72
CA ASP A 31 9.07 13.91 23.96
C ASP A 31 9.82 12.56 24.01
N GLY A 32 9.67 11.73 22.98
CA GLY A 32 10.29 10.43 22.84
C GLY A 32 9.50 9.28 23.46
N SER A 33 8.40 9.55 24.17
CA SER A 33 7.49 8.52 24.67
C SER A 33 6.80 7.77 23.53
N VAL A 34 6.38 6.54 23.79
CA VAL A 34 5.84 5.64 22.78
C VAL A 34 4.38 5.30 23.05
N ILE A 35 3.60 5.16 21.98
CA ILE A 35 2.20 4.77 22.00
C ILE A 35 2.03 3.50 21.18
N GLU A 36 1.46 2.47 21.80
CA GLU A 36 1.04 1.26 21.09
C GLU A 36 -0.34 1.47 20.47
N CYS A 37 -0.45 1.25 19.16
CA CYS A 37 -1.70 1.44 18.42
C CYS A 37 -1.81 0.47 17.23
N TYR A 38 -3.00 0.42 16.66
CA TYR A 38 -3.31 -0.27 15.42
C TYR A 38 -3.46 0.75 14.29
N VAL A 39 -2.95 0.40 13.11
CA VAL A 39 -3.37 1.07 11.88
C VAL A 39 -4.67 0.42 11.43
N LYS A 40 -5.71 1.24 11.22
CA LYS A 40 -7.04 0.81 10.80
C LYS A 40 -7.34 1.36 9.42
N GLY A 41 -8.26 0.70 8.72
CA GLY A 41 -8.80 1.15 7.44
C GLY A 41 -8.21 0.44 6.21
N ASP A 42 -8.44 1.04 5.05
CA ASP A 42 -8.17 0.53 3.71
C ASP A 42 -7.76 1.67 2.75
N GLU A 43 -7.75 1.41 1.43
CA GLU A 43 -7.38 2.40 0.41
C GLU A 43 -8.31 3.62 0.37
N TRP A 44 -9.47 3.58 1.01
CA TRP A 44 -10.46 4.66 1.02
C TRP A 44 -10.39 5.51 2.29
N ALA A 45 -9.96 4.98 3.43
CA ALA A 45 -9.59 5.76 4.60
C ALA A 45 -8.70 4.95 5.55
N ASN A 46 -7.74 5.62 6.19
CA ASN A 46 -6.86 5.04 7.21
C ASN A 46 -6.75 5.95 8.44
N TRP A 47 -6.49 5.36 9.61
CA TRP A 47 -6.26 6.08 10.86
C TRP A 47 -5.57 5.19 11.90
N HIS A 48 -5.17 5.80 13.01
CA HIS A 48 -4.57 5.09 14.13
C HIS A 48 -5.55 4.97 15.29
N GLU A 49 -5.54 3.82 15.96
CA GLU A 49 -6.40 3.54 17.11
C GLU A 49 -5.58 2.90 18.24
N THR A 50 -5.65 3.44 19.45
CA THR A 50 -4.97 2.85 20.61
C THR A 50 -5.50 1.44 20.93
N THR A 51 -4.76 0.68 21.72
CA THR A 51 -5.19 -0.64 22.21
C THR A 51 -6.52 -0.63 22.94
N ASP A 52 -6.87 0.51 23.54
CA ASP A 52 -8.13 0.74 24.23
C ASP A 52 -9.28 1.16 23.31
N GLY A 53 -9.05 1.31 22.00
CA GLY A 53 -10.08 1.65 21.02
C GLY A 53 -10.28 3.16 20.78
N TRP A 54 -9.33 4.00 21.21
CA TRP A 54 -9.42 5.44 20.97
C TRP A 54 -8.74 5.81 19.66
N SER A 55 -9.47 6.45 18.75
CA SER A 55 -8.87 7.00 17.54
C SER A 55 -8.00 8.21 17.88
N ILE A 56 -6.83 8.28 17.24
CA ILE A 56 -5.82 9.31 17.49
C ILE A 56 -5.41 9.98 16.19
N ALA A 57 -5.03 11.24 16.28
CA ALA A 57 -4.61 12.06 15.15
C ALA A 57 -3.46 12.98 15.58
N ILE A 58 -2.59 13.32 14.63
CA ILE A 58 -1.47 14.23 14.86
C ILE A 58 -1.96 15.69 14.70
N ASN A 59 -1.55 16.58 15.60
CA ASN A 59 -1.82 18.02 15.48
C ASN A 59 -0.74 18.73 14.63
N GLU A 60 -0.81 20.06 14.51
CA GLU A 60 0.16 20.85 13.72
C GLU A 60 1.59 20.86 14.29
N ASP A 61 1.77 20.43 15.55
CA ASP A 61 3.04 20.38 16.27
C ASP A 61 3.63 18.95 16.36
N ASP A 62 3.17 18.03 15.50
CA ASP A 62 3.57 16.62 15.47
C ASP A 62 3.26 15.83 16.77
N VAL A 63 2.28 16.28 17.56
CA VAL A 63 1.84 15.61 18.80
C VAL A 63 0.65 14.69 18.52
N TRP A 64 0.71 13.45 19.01
CA TRP A 64 -0.42 12.52 18.97
C TRP A 64 -1.48 12.90 20.01
N MET A 65 -2.66 13.26 19.51
CA MET A 65 -3.81 13.70 20.29
C MET A 65 -4.97 12.69 20.15
N TYR A 66 -5.83 12.63 21.16
CA TYR A 66 -7.12 11.95 21.01
C TYR A 66 -7.94 12.67 19.96
N ALA A 67 -8.50 11.94 18.99
CA ALA A 67 -9.37 12.52 17.98
C ALA A 67 -10.74 12.88 18.58
N GLU A 68 -11.25 14.07 18.27
CA GLU A 68 -12.54 14.57 18.77
C GLU A 68 -13.53 14.90 17.66
N GLY A 69 -13.14 14.74 16.39
CA GLY A 69 -14.02 14.99 15.26
C GLY A 69 -13.55 14.32 13.97
N ILE A 70 -14.36 14.48 12.92
CA ILE A 70 -14.11 13.93 11.58
C ILE A 70 -14.26 15.08 10.57
N ASN A 71 -13.30 15.18 9.65
CA ASN A 71 -13.35 16.06 8.49
C ASN A 71 -13.06 15.24 7.23
N GLY A 72 -14.10 14.66 6.64
CA GLY A 72 -13.96 13.76 5.50
C GLY A 72 -13.09 12.55 5.87
N ARG A 73 -12.03 12.30 5.09
CA ARG A 73 -11.06 11.20 5.30
C ARG A 73 -10.16 11.39 6.53
N LEU A 74 -10.19 12.57 7.16
CA LEU A 74 -9.27 12.94 8.23
C LEU A 74 -9.97 12.98 9.59
N LEU A 75 -9.24 12.63 10.64
CA LEU A 75 -9.66 12.83 12.01
C LEU A 75 -9.18 14.20 12.50
N ILE A 76 -10.01 14.86 13.30
CA ILE A 76 -9.67 16.16 13.89
C ILE A 76 -9.06 15.89 15.27
N PRO A 77 -7.79 16.28 15.50
CA PRO A 77 -7.17 16.17 16.82
C PRO A 77 -7.88 17.08 17.83
N GLY A 78 -8.10 16.56 19.03
CA GLY A 78 -8.65 17.31 20.16
C GLY A 78 -7.58 18.04 20.98
N ASN A 79 -7.87 18.24 22.26
CA ASN A 79 -7.00 18.98 23.19
C ASN A 79 -6.29 18.10 24.23
N ARG A 80 -6.38 16.77 24.10
CA ARG A 80 -5.83 15.80 25.06
C ARG A 80 -4.71 14.98 24.43
N VAL A 81 -3.54 15.00 25.05
CA VAL A 81 -2.34 14.30 24.59
C VAL A 81 -2.42 12.82 24.97
N VAL A 82 -2.23 11.94 23.98
CA VAL A 82 -2.27 10.49 24.20
C VAL A 82 -1.10 10.05 25.07
N GLY A 83 -1.39 9.29 26.13
CA GLY A 83 -0.39 8.79 27.08
C GLY A 83 -0.04 9.75 28.22
N GLN A 84 -0.45 11.04 28.13
CA GLN A 84 -0.25 12.03 29.20
C GLN A 84 -1.57 12.43 29.85
N ASP A 85 -2.62 12.67 29.05
CA ASP A 85 -3.94 13.06 29.53
C ASP A 85 -4.90 11.87 29.61
N ALA A 86 -5.90 11.98 30.49
CA ALA A 86 -7.03 11.06 30.47
C ALA A 86 -7.83 11.22 29.15
N PRO A 87 -8.36 10.13 28.54
CA PRO A 87 -9.16 10.21 27.32
C PRO A 87 -10.39 11.12 27.46
N PRO A 88 -10.89 11.71 26.35
CA PRO A 88 -12.07 12.56 26.36
C PRO A 88 -13.32 11.77 26.78
N LEU A 89 -14.13 12.34 27.68
CA LEU A 89 -15.34 11.68 28.20
C LEU A 89 -16.56 11.79 27.27
N HIS A 90 -16.52 12.70 26.29
CA HIS A 90 -17.65 13.01 25.40
C HIS A 90 -17.51 12.41 24.00
N ILE A 91 -16.45 11.64 23.74
CA ILE A 91 -16.22 10.99 22.45
C ILE A 91 -16.41 9.49 22.63
N GLU A 92 -17.07 8.86 21.66
CA GLU A 92 -17.16 7.40 21.60
C GLU A 92 -15.88 6.82 20.99
N LYS A 93 -15.51 5.64 21.47
CA LYS A 93 -14.41 4.85 20.90
C LYS A 93 -14.70 4.48 19.44
N HIS A 94 -13.64 4.17 18.69
CA HIS A 94 -13.70 3.76 17.29
C HIS A 94 -14.24 4.85 16.35
N LEU A 95 -13.88 6.11 16.62
CA LEU A 95 -14.19 7.23 15.73
C LEU A 95 -13.56 6.97 14.36
N THR A 96 -14.41 6.74 13.36
CA THR A 96 -13.98 6.30 12.03
C THR A 96 -14.10 7.45 11.03
N PRO A 97 -13.03 7.81 10.29
CA PRO A 97 -13.12 8.81 9.23
C PRO A 97 -14.03 8.35 8.08
N ILE A 98 -14.48 9.30 7.26
CA ILE A 98 -15.35 9.03 6.12
C ILE A 98 -14.50 8.54 4.93
N PRO A 99 -14.76 7.35 4.37
CA PRO A 99 -14.05 6.85 3.19
C PRO A 99 -14.16 7.78 1.98
N GLU A 100 -13.04 7.99 1.27
CA GLU A 100 -12.97 8.75 0.03
C GLU A 100 -12.64 7.84 -1.15
N HIS A 101 -13.60 7.68 -2.07
CA HIS A 101 -13.39 6.91 -3.29
C HIS A 101 -12.73 7.76 -4.37
N ARG A 102 -11.46 7.48 -4.66
CA ARG A 102 -10.78 8.11 -5.80
C ARG A 102 -11.41 7.65 -7.11
N PRO A 103 -11.64 8.55 -8.09
CA PRO A 103 -12.13 8.14 -9.39
C PRO A 103 -11.15 7.15 -10.03
N ILE A 104 -11.68 6.06 -10.58
CA ILE A 104 -10.89 5.06 -11.26
C ILE A 104 -10.23 5.71 -12.47
N HIS A 105 -8.90 5.82 -12.46
CA HIS A 105 -8.14 6.20 -13.64
C HIS A 105 -8.17 5.02 -14.63
N SER A 106 -9.01 5.12 -15.66
CA SER A 106 -8.91 4.22 -16.80
C SER A 106 -7.63 4.52 -17.55
N SER A 107 -6.80 3.49 -17.78
CA SER A 107 -5.66 3.62 -18.69
C SER A 107 -6.14 4.11 -20.05
N ASN A 108 -5.47 5.11 -20.62
CA ASN A 108 -5.69 5.54 -22.00
C ASN A 108 -5.00 4.60 -23.02
N VAL A 109 -4.34 3.54 -22.54
CA VAL A 109 -3.72 2.52 -23.39
C VAL A 109 -4.79 1.54 -23.88
N ASN A 110 -5.03 1.54 -25.19
CA ASN A 110 -5.88 0.54 -25.82
C ASN A 110 -5.06 -0.71 -26.15
N LEU A 111 -5.11 -1.71 -25.26
CA LEU A 111 -4.43 -3.00 -25.45
C LEU A 111 -4.88 -3.79 -26.70
N HIS A 112 -6.07 -3.51 -27.23
CA HIS A 112 -6.51 -4.12 -28.50
C HIS A 112 -5.87 -3.45 -29.73
N SER A 113 -5.31 -2.25 -29.58
CA SER A 113 -4.59 -1.53 -30.64
C SER A 113 -3.09 -1.80 -30.63
N THR A 114 -2.54 -2.27 -29.51
CA THR A 114 -1.16 -2.75 -29.43
C THR A 114 -1.09 -4.09 -30.15
N ARG A 115 -0.35 -4.11 -31.26
CA ARG A 115 0.07 -5.37 -31.89
C ARG A 115 0.88 -6.18 -30.85
N THR A 116 1.12 -7.46 -31.13
CA THR A 116 2.08 -8.34 -30.44
C THR A 116 3.52 -7.82 -30.57
N ASP A 117 3.73 -6.56 -30.22
CA ASP A 117 4.99 -5.86 -30.21
C ASP A 117 5.43 -5.71 -28.75
N THR A 118 6.73 -5.62 -28.55
CA THR A 118 7.33 -5.57 -27.21
C THR A 118 6.86 -4.32 -26.47
N PHE A 119 6.17 -4.52 -25.36
CA PHE A 119 5.67 -3.41 -24.53
C PHE A 119 6.75 -2.97 -23.56
N HIS A 120 7.26 -1.74 -23.69
CA HIS A 120 8.35 -1.26 -22.84
C HIS A 120 7.81 -0.66 -21.53
N VAL A 121 8.30 -1.17 -20.40
CA VAL A 121 7.88 -0.75 -19.05
C VAL A 121 9.05 -0.02 -18.37
N PRO A 122 8.97 1.28 -18.10
CA PRO A 122 10.02 1.95 -17.32
C PRO A 122 9.94 1.50 -15.85
N VAL A 123 11.08 1.10 -15.29
CA VAL A 123 11.23 0.75 -13.86
C VAL A 123 12.26 1.68 -13.25
N ILE A 124 11.82 2.51 -12.31
CA ILE A 124 12.69 3.47 -11.62
C ILE A 124 13.11 2.89 -10.29
N TYR A 125 14.41 2.60 -10.15
CA TYR A 125 15.03 2.14 -8.92
C TYR A 125 15.71 3.31 -8.20
N PHE A 126 15.37 3.51 -6.93
CA PHE A 126 15.82 4.66 -6.16
C PHE A 126 15.99 4.30 -4.68
N GLN A 127 16.65 5.19 -3.94
CA GLN A 127 16.95 5.11 -2.52
C GLN A 127 16.52 6.38 -1.80
N PHE A 128 16.55 6.36 -0.48
CA PHE A 128 16.32 7.53 0.37
C PHE A 128 17.64 7.98 1.03
N PRO A 129 17.77 9.24 1.47
CA PRO A 129 18.96 9.72 2.18
C PRO A 129 19.32 8.90 3.43
N ASP A 130 18.31 8.35 4.11
CA ASP A 130 18.40 7.54 5.32
C ASP A 130 18.26 6.02 5.07
N MET A 131 17.92 5.61 3.85
CA MET A 131 17.74 4.20 3.47
C MET A 131 18.31 3.92 2.09
N ALA A 132 19.55 3.40 2.06
CA ALA A 132 20.23 2.98 0.84
C ALA A 132 19.65 1.68 0.27
N VAL A 133 19.72 1.52 -1.05
CA VAL A 133 19.39 0.26 -1.72
C VAL A 133 20.38 -0.84 -1.36
N THR A 134 19.87 -2.06 -1.22
CA THR A 134 20.67 -3.25 -0.84
C THR A 134 20.93 -4.19 -2.01
N TYR A 135 20.14 -4.12 -3.08
CA TYR A 135 20.27 -4.97 -4.26
C TYR A 135 20.87 -4.21 -5.43
N PRO A 136 21.77 -4.83 -6.21
CA PRO A 136 22.27 -4.23 -7.44
C PRO A 136 21.14 -4.15 -8.48
N ILE A 137 21.23 -3.16 -9.38
CA ILE A 137 20.26 -2.99 -10.48
C ILE A 137 20.15 -4.25 -11.34
N SER A 138 21.22 -5.02 -11.51
CA SER A 138 21.19 -6.29 -12.25
C SER A 138 20.22 -7.30 -11.64
N ASP A 139 20.09 -7.34 -10.31
CA ASP A 139 19.19 -8.27 -9.65
C ASP A 139 17.73 -7.84 -9.86
N ILE A 140 17.50 -6.52 -9.88
CA ILE A 140 16.20 -5.96 -10.26
C ILE A 140 15.89 -6.29 -11.72
N ASP A 141 16.83 -6.06 -12.65
CA ASP A 141 16.68 -6.40 -14.06
C ASP A 141 16.36 -7.89 -14.25
N ASN A 142 17.04 -8.76 -13.51
CA ASN A 142 16.77 -10.21 -13.54
C ASN A 142 15.34 -10.54 -13.09
N ILE A 143 14.88 -9.96 -11.97
CA ILE A 143 13.49 -10.15 -11.50
C ILE A 143 12.47 -9.73 -12.56
N PHE A 144 12.76 -8.68 -13.31
CA PHE A 144 11.83 -8.15 -14.30
C PHE A 144 11.89 -8.85 -15.67
N ASN A 145 13.07 -9.27 -16.11
CA ASN A 145 13.32 -9.62 -17.51
C ASN A 145 13.96 -11.01 -17.75
N GLN A 146 14.60 -11.63 -16.74
CA GLN A 146 15.36 -12.86 -16.96
C GLN A 146 14.43 -14.03 -17.31
N GLU A 147 14.71 -14.71 -18.42
CA GLU A 147 14.08 -15.99 -18.75
C GLU A 147 14.53 -17.08 -17.76
N GLY A 148 13.58 -17.87 -17.26
CA GLY A 148 13.80 -18.90 -16.26
C GLY A 148 14.19 -18.33 -14.90
N TYR A 149 13.79 -17.10 -14.57
CA TYR A 149 14.12 -16.50 -13.28
C TYR A 149 13.59 -17.37 -12.13
N GLY A 150 14.44 -17.61 -11.14
CA GLY A 150 14.11 -18.34 -9.93
C GLY A 150 14.51 -17.51 -8.72
N HIS A 151 13.52 -17.02 -7.98
CA HIS A 151 13.77 -16.34 -6.72
C HIS A 151 14.53 -17.27 -5.77
N PRO A 152 15.53 -16.78 -5.00
CA PRO A 152 16.22 -17.59 -4.01
C PRO A 152 15.26 -18.36 -3.09
N GLY A 153 15.37 -19.69 -3.08
CA GLY A 153 14.48 -20.57 -2.30
C GLY A 153 13.18 -20.98 -3.01
N ASN A 154 12.85 -20.38 -4.16
CA ASN A 154 11.70 -20.72 -5.00
C ASN A 154 12.13 -20.83 -6.48
N PRO A 155 12.80 -21.93 -6.87
CA PRO A 155 13.24 -22.13 -8.25
C PRO A 155 12.02 -22.17 -9.20
N GLY A 156 12.13 -21.50 -10.35
CA GLY A 156 11.06 -21.45 -11.34
C GLY A 156 9.88 -20.54 -10.97
N SER A 157 10.09 -19.54 -10.11
CA SER A 157 9.07 -18.53 -9.81
C SER A 157 8.67 -17.68 -11.03
N GLY A 158 9.53 -17.62 -12.04
CA GLY A 158 9.37 -16.77 -13.21
C GLY A 158 9.68 -15.30 -12.93
N SER A 159 10.06 -14.57 -13.96
CA SER A 159 10.20 -13.11 -13.93
C SER A 159 8.85 -12.40 -14.11
N PHE A 160 8.82 -11.09 -13.87
CA PHE A 160 7.67 -10.23 -14.23
C PHE A 160 7.23 -10.47 -15.68
N ARG A 161 8.19 -10.52 -16.60
CA ARG A 161 7.93 -10.80 -18.01
C ARG A 161 7.26 -12.15 -18.22
N GLU A 162 7.81 -13.21 -17.66
CA GLU A 162 7.28 -14.57 -17.82
C GLU A 162 5.87 -14.70 -17.25
N PHE A 163 5.59 -14.08 -16.09
CA PHE A 163 4.25 -14.04 -15.51
C PHE A 163 3.23 -13.45 -16.50
N TYR A 164 3.56 -12.31 -17.11
CA TYR A 164 2.69 -11.62 -18.04
C TYR A 164 2.56 -12.33 -19.39
N GLU A 165 3.61 -12.95 -19.88
CA GLU A 165 3.57 -13.79 -21.08
C GLU A 165 2.70 -15.04 -20.84
N GLU A 166 2.77 -15.65 -19.66
CA GLU A 166 1.96 -16.82 -19.30
C GLU A 166 0.46 -16.49 -19.25
N ILE A 167 0.06 -15.50 -18.44
CA ILE A 167 -1.37 -15.19 -18.25
C ILE A 167 -2.03 -14.58 -19.49
N SER A 168 -1.22 -14.00 -20.39
CA SER A 168 -1.70 -13.43 -21.66
C SER A 168 -1.67 -14.42 -22.82
N TYR A 169 -1.24 -15.67 -22.60
CA TYR A 169 -1.01 -16.65 -23.67
C TYR A 169 -0.08 -16.11 -24.77
N GLY A 170 0.98 -15.40 -24.36
CA GLY A 170 1.97 -14.79 -25.25
C GLY A 170 1.45 -13.57 -26.04
N GLN A 171 0.25 -13.06 -25.74
CA GLN A 171 -0.30 -11.88 -26.41
C GLN A 171 0.27 -10.57 -25.87
N PHE A 172 0.86 -10.60 -24.68
CA PHE A 172 1.51 -9.47 -24.04
C PHE A 172 2.91 -9.87 -23.58
N SER A 173 3.93 -9.24 -24.16
CA SER A 173 5.35 -9.48 -23.86
C SER A 173 6.00 -8.17 -23.43
N PRO A 174 6.10 -7.93 -22.10
CA PRO A 174 6.72 -6.73 -21.60
C PRO A 174 8.25 -6.85 -21.56
N VAL A 175 8.94 -5.75 -21.86
CA VAL A 175 10.37 -5.58 -21.58
C VAL A 175 10.52 -4.40 -20.65
N SER A 176 11.04 -4.66 -19.45
CA SER A 176 11.24 -3.62 -18.45
C SER A 176 12.59 -2.94 -18.67
N GLN A 177 12.61 -1.62 -18.66
CA GLN A 177 13.85 -0.86 -18.66
C GLN A 177 14.11 -0.35 -17.24
N VAL A 178 15.02 -1.01 -16.53
CA VAL A 178 15.41 -0.62 -15.17
C VAL A 178 16.44 0.51 -15.23
N VAL A 179 16.12 1.65 -14.60
CA VAL A 179 17.00 2.82 -14.47
C VAL A 179 17.10 3.24 -13.01
N GLY A 180 18.25 3.72 -12.56
CA GLY A 180 18.53 4.04 -11.15
C GLY A 180 20.05 4.18 -10.91
N VAL A 181 20.57 4.42 -9.70
CA VAL A 181 19.98 4.57 -8.36
C VAL A 181 19.79 6.05 -8.07
N PHE A 182 18.55 6.55 -8.16
CA PHE A 182 18.27 7.94 -7.78
C PHE A 182 18.15 8.05 -6.25
N THR A 183 18.45 9.22 -5.69
CA THR A 183 18.17 9.50 -4.27
C THR A 183 16.98 10.45 -4.19
N ALA A 184 15.95 10.07 -3.44
CA ALA A 184 14.79 10.91 -3.18
C ALA A 184 15.19 12.19 -2.41
N PRO A 185 14.47 13.32 -2.59
CA PRO A 185 14.80 14.57 -1.91
C PRO A 185 14.57 14.57 -0.39
N HIS A 186 13.77 13.63 0.14
CA HIS A 186 13.49 13.51 1.57
C HIS A 186 13.76 12.08 2.08
N ASN A 187 13.81 11.94 3.40
CA ASN A 187 13.95 10.66 4.10
C ASN A 187 12.76 9.73 3.82
N HIS A 188 12.94 8.42 4.01
CA HIS A 188 11.94 7.38 3.73
C HIS A 188 10.56 7.72 4.31
N ASP A 189 10.52 8.08 5.60
CA ASP A 189 9.27 8.30 6.33
C ASP A 189 8.48 9.51 5.84
N TYR A 190 9.13 10.46 5.15
CA TYR A 190 8.43 11.59 4.53
C TYR A 190 7.39 11.13 3.49
N TYR A 191 7.64 10.03 2.79
CA TYR A 191 6.76 9.54 1.72
C TYR A 191 5.70 8.54 2.19
N GLY A 192 5.85 8.01 3.41
CA GLY A 192 4.83 7.19 4.07
C GLY A 192 3.84 8.00 4.90
N ASN A 193 4.21 9.23 5.27
CA ASN A 193 3.42 10.08 6.15
C ASN A 193 2.54 11.06 5.35
N ASP A 194 1.29 10.68 5.05
CA ASP A 194 0.26 11.70 4.79
C ASP A 194 -0.03 12.37 6.13
N GLN A 195 0.36 13.64 6.23
CA GLN A 195 0.54 14.53 7.39
C GLN A 195 -0.53 14.55 8.51
N GLN A 196 -1.57 13.71 8.50
CA GLN A 196 -2.54 13.68 9.60
C GLN A 196 -3.00 12.28 10.03
N ASN A 197 -2.71 11.18 9.31
CA ASN A 197 -3.29 9.87 9.67
C ASN A 197 -2.68 8.60 9.05
N SER A 198 -1.64 8.67 8.21
CA SER A 198 -1.15 7.45 7.53
C SER A 198 -0.08 6.71 8.33
N GLY A 199 -0.27 5.40 8.43
CA GLY A 199 0.79 4.42 8.65
C GLY A 199 1.05 3.65 7.37
#